data_AF-A0A967T3G0-F1
#
_entry.id   AF-A0A967T3G0-F1
#
_cell.length_a   1.000
_cell.length_b   1.000
_cell.length_c   1.000
_cell.angle_alpha   90.00
_cell.angle_beta   90.00
_cell.angle_gamma   90.00
#
_symmetry.space_group_name_H-M   'P 1'
#
loop_
_entity.id
_entity.type
_entity.pdbx_description
1 polymer ?
#
loop_
_entity_poly.entity_id
_entity_poly.type
_entity_poly.pdbx_seq_one_letter_code
_entity_poly.pdbx_strand_id
1 'polypeptide(L)'
;MHFKYQQWDKRFAKSKGQSPFDSLWDTFQELLTIASGNVEQALRWLTELDNDYDLTDQFDDYNIGDFVDELKERGYIEQDDNQQIYVITRKTERSLRQRSLEEIFNNLKKGAAGNHQTDHTGKGLERQPETRKWQQGDDIANIDSVGTMMNMLQHSNIDQMQLHEDDIRVHDTDHYTSVATVLLIDLSHSMVLYGEDRITPAKKVAMALSELILNNYAKDSLDI
;
A
#
# COMPACT_ATOMS: atom_id res chain seq x y z
N MET A 1 12.43 10.61 37.85
CA MET A 1 12.21 9.82 36.62
C MET A 1 13.55 9.33 36.14
N HIS A 2 13.71 8.02 35.95
CA HIS A 2 14.89 7.46 35.29
C HIS A 2 14.58 7.38 33.80
N PHE A 3 15.20 8.24 33.00
CA PHE A 3 15.21 8.07 31.55
C PHE A 3 15.98 6.79 31.23
N LYS A 4 15.29 5.74 30.80
CA LYS A 4 15.93 4.58 30.20
C LYS A 4 16.11 4.91 28.73
N TYR A 5 17.27 5.46 28.38
CA TYR A 5 17.74 5.45 27.00
C TYR A 5 17.72 3.99 26.55
N GLN A 6 16.89 3.65 25.57
CA GLN A 6 17.03 2.36 24.89
C GLN A 6 18.41 2.37 24.22
N GLN A 7 19.20 1.33 24.46
CA GLN A 7 20.47 1.18 23.76
C GLN A 7 20.21 1.21 22.26
N TRP A 8 21.07 1.93 21.53
CA TRP A 8 21.14 1.88 20.08
C TRP A 8 21.04 0.43 19.60
N ASP A 9 20.02 0.13 18.81
CA ASP A 9 19.80 -1.21 18.30
C ASP A 9 20.78 -1.47 17.14
N LYS A 10 21.73 -2.36 17.40
CA LYS A 10 22.78 -2.74 16.44
C LYS A 10 22.26 -3.33 15.13
N ARG A 11 20.96 -3.63 15.02
CA ARG A 11 20.31 -3.95 13.74
C ARG A 11 20.38 -2.79 12.74
N PHE A 12 20.32 -1.54 13.20
CA PHE A 12 20.44 -0.35 12.35
C PHE A 12 21.89 -0.05 11.93
N ALA A 13 22.87 -0.50 12.71
CA ALA A 13 24.30 -0.32 12.39
C ALA A 13 24.92 -1.46 11.56
N LYS A 14 24.14 -2.47 11.17
CA LYS A 14 24.69 -3.62 10.43
C LYS A 14 23.84 -4.00 9.24
N SER A 15 24.09 -3.30 8.15
CA SER A 15 24.04 -3.92 6.83
C SER A 15 25.48 -3.96 6.30
N LYS A 16 26.06 -5.15 6.26
CA LYS A 16 27.32 -5.36 5.55
C LYS A 16 27.00 -5.35 4.06
N GLY A 17 27.23 -4.21 3.39
CA GLY A 17 27.16 -4.09 1.93
C GLY A 17 26.14 -3.09 1.37
N GLN A 18 25.42 -2.31 2.19
CA GLN A 18 24.63 -1.18 1.68
C GLN A 18 25.55 -0.02 1.25
N SER A 19 25.09 0.78 0.28
CA SER A 19 25.77 2.03 -0.08
C SER A 19 25.71 3.04 1.08
N PRO A 20 26.63 4.02 1.15
CA PRO A 20 26.57 5.11 2.13
C PRO A 20 25.20 5.81 2.15
N PHE A 21 24.66 6.09 0.96
CA PHE A 21 23.34 6.66 0.78
C PHE A 21 22.24 5.80 1.42
N ASP A 22 22.20 4.48 1.12
CA ASP A 22 21.10 3.63 1.60
C ASP A 22 21.09 3.54 3.14
N SER A 23 22.26 3.55 3.76
CA SER A 23 22.40 3.49 5.23
C SER A 23 21.86 4.76 5.90
N LEU A 24 22.20 5.93 5.36
CA LEU A 24 21.67 7.21 5.85
C LEU A 24 20.22 7.40 5.47
N TRP A 25 19.80 6.91 4.31
CA TRP A 25 18.42 6.95 3.84
C TRP A 25 17.48 6.22 4.79
N ASP A 26 17.84 5.00 5.20
CA ASP A 26 17.05 4.21 6.15
C ASP A 26 16.84 4.97 7.48
N THR A 27 17.90 5.63 7.98
CA THR A 27 17.85 6.43 9.21
C THR A 27 17.03 7.70 9.01
N PHE A 28 17.26 8.40 7.90
CA PHE A 28 16.55 9.62 7.54
C PHE A 28 15.04 9.39 7.41
N GLN A 29 14.60 8.29 6.78
CA GLN A 29 13.19 7.95 6.67
C GLN A 29 12.51 7.74 8.04
N GLU A 30 13.22 7.16 9.01
CA GLU A 30 12.72 7.01 10.37
C GLU A 30 12.57 8.37 11.05
N LEU A 31 13.61 9.20 10.99
CA LEU A 31 13.60 10.55 11.53
C LEU A 31 12.52 11.42 10.90
N LEU A 32 12.31 11.27 9.59
CA LEU A 32 11.29 11.99 8.84
C LEU A 32 9.87 11.57 9.26
N THR A 33 9.68 10.29 9.59
CA THR A 33 8.40 9.79 10.15
C THR A 33 8.14 10.40 11.53
N ILE A 34 9.16 10.45 12.38
CA ILE A 34 9.09 11.06 13.72
C ILE A 34 8.84 12.58 13.60
N ALA A 35 9.54 13.24 12.67
CA ALA A 35 9.41 14.67 12.38
C ALA A 35 8.12 15.03 11.63
N SER A 36 7.25 14.06 11.34
CA SER A 36 5.99 14.27 10.59
C SER A 36 6.20 14.95 9.23
N GLY A 37 7.22 14.52 8.49
CA GLY A 37 7.53 15.05 7.16
C GLY A 37 8.35 16.34 7.14
N ASN A 38 8.72 16.90 8.28
CA ASN A 38 9.59 18.08 8.33
C ASN A 38 11.05 17.70 8.01
N VAL A 39 11.48 18.03 6.78
CA VAL A 39 12.82 17.70 6.25
C VAL A 39 13.92 18.37 7.05
N GLU A 40 13.80 19.66 7.34
CA GLU A 40 14.82 20.41 8.08
C GLU A 40 15.06 19.82 9.48
N GLN A 41 13.96 19.47 10.16
CA GLN A 41 14.02 18.86 11.48
C GLN A 41 14.67 17.47 11.43
N ALA A 42 14.31 16.65 10.44
CA ALA A 42 14.89 15.33 10.25
C ALA A 42 16.39 15.39 9.92
N LEU A 43 16.80 16.31 9.03
CA LEU A 43 18.20 16.53 8.69
C LEU A 43 19.01 17.03 9.90
N ARG A 44 18.45 17.94 10.71
CA ARG A 44 19.10 18.40 11.93
C ARG A 44 19.38 17.25 12.89
N TRP A 45 18.38 16.39 13.13
CA TRP A 45 18.55 15.20 13.98
C TRP A 45 19.54 14.20 13.37
N LEU A 46 19.56 14.03 12.05
CA LEU A 46 20.53 13.17 11.39
C LEU A 46 21.96 13.67 11.59
N THR A 47 22.19 14.99 11.46
CA THR A 47 23.49 15.61 11.74
C THR A 47 23.87 15.49 13.22
N GLU A 48 22.93 15.67 14.15
CA GLU A 48 23.18 15.43 15.58
C GLU A 48 23.61 13.98 15.85
N LEU A 49 22.93 13.00 15.23
CA LEU A 49 23.29 11.58 15.35
C LEU A 49 24.65 11.25 14.73
N ASP A 50 24.98 11.86 13.60
CA ASP A 50 26.28 11.68 12.95
C ASP A 50 27.42 12.20 13.85
N ASN A 51 27.24 13.37 14.47
CA ASN A 51 28.23 13.93 15.41
C ASN A 51 28.41 13.08 16.70
N ASP A 52 27.34 12.43 17.16
CA ASP A 52 27.36 11.67 18.41
C ASP A 52 27.82 10.21 18.22
N TYR A 53 27.62 9.65 17.02
CA TYR A 53 27.81 8.22 16.74
C TYR A 53 28.69 7.91 15.53
N ASP A 54 29.28 8.92 14.90
CA ASP A 54 30.22 8.80 13.78
C ASP A 54 29.61 7.95 12.64
N LEU A 55 28.35 8.27 12.24
CA LEU A 55 27.58 7.46 11.28
C LEU A 55 28.23 7.43 9.90
N THR A 56 28.89 8.52 9.52
CA THR A 56 29.55 8.71 8.23
C THR A 56 31.01 8.26 8.20
N ASP A 57 31.69 8.16 9.35
CA ASP A 57 33.11 7.79 9.47
C ASP A 57 33.46 6.41 8.91
N GLN A 58 32.45 5.53 8.77
CA GLN A 58 32.61 4.22 8.14
C GLN A 58 32.66 4.26 6.61
N PHE A 59 32.38 5.41 5.99
CA PHE A 59 32.37 5.62 4.55
C PHE A 59 33.56 6.51 4.14
N ASP A 60 34.28 6.10 3.10
CA ASP A 60 35.38 6.91 2.55
C ASP A 60 34.79 8.13 1.80
N ASP A 61 35.19 9.34 2.20
CA ASP A 61 34.84 10.63 1.56
C ASP A 61 33.33 10.91 1.39
N TYR A 62 32.46 10.40 2.26
CA TYR A 62 31.02 10.63 2.19
C TYR A 62 30.46 11.23 3.49
N ASN A 63 29.88 12.42 3.43
CA ASN A 63 29.32 13.14 4.58
C ASN A 63 27.82 13.43 4.43
N ILE A 64 27.21 14.03 5.46
CA ILE A 64 25.78 14.39 5.45
C ILE A 64 25.44 15.40 4.34
N GLY A 65 26.37 16.28 3.96
CA GLY A 65 26.21 17.20 2.83
C GLY A 65 26.06 16.46 1.50
N ASP A 66 26.92 15.47 1.25
CA ASP A 66 26.83 14.62 0.04
C ASP A 66 25.50 13.88 -0.01
N PHE A 67 25.04 13.36 1.13
CA PHE A 67 23.72 12.75 1.26
C PHE A 67 22.57 13.70 0.91
N VAL A 68 22.62 14.94 1.40
CA VAL A 68 21.59 15.96 1.11
C VAL A 68 21.57 16.32 -0.37
N ASP A 69 22.73 16.46 -1.00
CA ASP A 69 22.79 16.76 -2.43
C ASP A 69 22.30 15.59 -3.28
N GLU A 70 22.62 14.37 -2.87
CA GLU A 70 22.11 13.16 -3.50
C GLU A 70 20.59 12.98 -3.32
N LEU A 71 20.02 13.38 -2.17
CA LEU A 71 18.56 13.43 -1.97
C LEU A 71 17.87 14.35 -2.97
N LYS A 72 18.48 15.51 -3.29
CA LYS A 72 17.96 16.44 -4.30
C LYS A 72 18.11 15.88 -5.70
N GLU A 73 19.30 15.37 -6.05
CA GLU A 73 19.58 14.82 -7.37
C GLU A 73 18.66 13.64 -7.69
N ARG A 74 18.44 12.76 -6.72
CA ARG A 74 17.54 11.61 -6.84
C ARG A 74 16.05 11.99 -6.73
N GLY A 75 15.71 13.25 -6.46
CA GLY A 75 14.33 13.76 -6.39
C GLY A 75 13.53 13.28 -5.19
N TYR A 76 14.18 13.05 -4.04
CA TYR A 76 13.51 12.72 -2.78
C TYR A 76 13.07 13.97 -2.00
N ILE A 77 13.82 15.06 -2.12
CA ILE A 77 13.46 16.36 -1.57
C ILE A 77 13.49 17.41 -2.68
N GLU A 78 12.64 18.41 -2.55
CA GLU A 78 12.62 19.58 -3.43
C GLU A 78 12.50 20.85 -2.60
N GLN A 79 12.82 22.00 -3.20
CA GLN A 79 12.56 23.28 -2.56
C GLN A 79 11.12 23.72 -2.85
N ASP A 80 10.44 24.20 -1.82
CA ASP A 80 9.10 24.81 -1.95
C ASP A 80 9.14 26.02 -2.91
N ASP A 81 7.98 26.48 -3.38
CA ASP A 81 7.83 27.57 -4.35
C ASP A 81 8.50 28.89 -3.89
N ASN A 82 8.63 29.08 -2.57
CA ASN A 82 9.33 30.22 -1.95
C ASN A 82 10.85 30.02 -1.81
N GLN A 83 11.40 28.89 -2.28
CA GLN A 83 12.81 28.49 -2.31
C GLN A 83 13.56 28.52 -0.96
N GLN A 84 12.83 28.58 0.17
CA GLN A 84 13.45 28.69 1.49
C GLN A 84 13.44 27.38 2.29
N ILE A 85 12.50 26.48 2.02
CA ILE A 85 12.27 25.29 2.83
C ILE A 85 12.32 24.06 1.92
N TYR A 86 13.01 23.02 2.38
CA TYR A 86 12.96 21.72 1.73
C TYR A 86 11.69 20.97 2.12
N VAL A 87 10.99 20.45 1.12
CA VAL A 87 9.80 19.62 1.27
C VAL A 87 10.04 18.24 0.68
N ILE A 88 9.33 17.25 1.20
CA ILE A 88 9.37 15.89 0.69
C ILE A 88 8.64 15.84 -0.66
N THR A 89 9.16 15.07 -1.61
CA THR A 89 8.45 14.81 -2.87
C THR A 89 7.46 13.66 -2.71
N ARG A 90 6.55 13.51 -3.67
CA ARG A 90 5.67 12.31 -3.78
C ARG A 90 6.45 10.99 -3.81
N LYS A 91 7.68 11.01 -4.32
CA LYS A 91 8.57 9.85 -4.34
C LYS A 91 8.94 9.43 -2.91
N THR A 92 9.27 10.40 -2.06
CA THR A 92 9.56 10.16 -0.64
C THR A 92 8.33 9.72 0.11
N GLU A 93 7.17 10.34 -0.10
CA GLU A 93 5.91 9.90 0.51
C GLU A 93 5.60 8.43 0.21
N ARG A 94 5.71 8.03 -1.07
CA ARG A 94 5.51 6.64 -1.49
C ARG A 94 6.54 5.71 -0.84
N SER A 95 7.81 6.12 -0.79
CA SER A 95 8.85 5.31 -0.17
C SER A 95 8.63 5.11 1.33
N LEU A 96 8.17 6.14 2.06
CA LEU A 96 7.82 6.04 3.48
C LEU A 96 6.66 5.06 3.70
N ARG A 97 5.63 5.14 2.84
CA ARG A 97 4.49 4.22 2.86
C ARG A 97 4.90 2.77 2.60
N GLN A 98 5.68 2.53 1.56
CA GLN A 98 6.21 1.20 1.24
C GLN A 98 7.09 0.64 2.36
N ARG A 99 8.02 1.44 2.91
CA ARG A 99 8.86 1.02 4.04
C ARG A 99 8.02 0.63 5.25
N SER A 100 7.00 1.43 5.58
CA SER A 100 6.10 1.15 6.70
C SER A 100 5.36 -0.17 6.50
N LEU A 101 4.94 -0.45 5.26
CA LEU A 101 4.31 -1.72 4.90
C LEU A 101 5.28 -2.89 5.11
N GLU A 102 6.49 -2.80 4.55
CA GLU A 102 7.53 -3.82 4.67
C GLU A 102 7.92 -4.08 6.13
N GLU A 103 8.06 -3.03 6.94
CA GLU A 103 8.38 -3.16 8.37
C GLU A 103 7.30 -3.96 9.13
N ILE A 104 6.03 -3.74 8.83
CA ILE A 104 4.93 -4.52 9.43
C ILE A 104 5.03 -5.98 8.99
N PHE A 105 5.17 -6.26 7.68
CA PHE A 105 5.20 -7.62 7.16
C PHE A 105 6.44 -8.42 7.57
N ASN A 106 7.60 -7.77 7.65
CA ASN A 106 8.85 -8.40 8.08
C ASN A 106 8.82 -8.84 9.56
N ASN A 107 7.99 -8.18 10.37
CA ASN A 107 7.82 -8.51 11.79
C ASN A 107 6.63 -9.46 12.07
N LEU A 108 5.91 -9.92 11.04
CA LEU A 108 4.83 -10.89 11.21
C LEU A 108 5.38 -12.26 11.58
N LYS A 109 4.87 -12.82 12.68
CA LYS A 109 5.06 -14.23 12.99
C LYS A 109 4.29 -15.07 11.97
N LYS A 110 4.82 -16.25 11.58
CA LYS A 110 4.12 -17.21 10.71
C LYS A 110 2.72 -17.50 11.27
N GLY A 111 1.69 -17.00 10.58
CA GLY A 111 0.29 -17.27 10.85
C GLY A 111 -0.28 -18.38 9.94
N ALA A 112 -1.54 -18.73 10.15
CA ALA A 112 -2.27 -19.63 9.25
C ALA A 112 -2.46 -18.97 7.87
N ALA A 113 -2.40 -19.78 6.80
CA ALA A 113 -2.62 -19.31 5.44
C ALA A 113 -4.04 -18.73 5.30
N GLY A 114 -4.14 -17.48 4.83
CA GLY A 114 -5.40 -16.83 4.51
C GLY A 114 -5.39 -16.37 3.05
N ASN A 115 -6.25 -16.96 2.23
CA ASN A 115 -6.58 -16.48 0.89
C ASN A 115 -8.06 -16.09 0.94
N HIS A 116 -8.36 -14.80 0.88
CA HIS A 116 -9.74 -14.38 0.66
C HIS A 116 -10.07 -14.54 -0.82
N GLN A 117 -10.44 -15.75 -1.21
CA GLN A 117 -11.16 -15.99 -2.46
C GLN A 117 -12.64 -15.75 -2.18
N THR A 118 -13.29 -14.89 -2.96
CA THR A 118 -14.72 -14.59 -2.84
C THR A 118 -15.50 -15.45 -3.83
N ASP A 119 -16.50 -16.19 -3.36
CA ASP A 119 -17.31 -17.12 -4.18
C ASP A 119 -18.57 -16.47 -4.78
N HIS A 120 -18.61 -15.14 -4.95
CA HIS A 120 -19.81 -14.43 -5.39
C HIS A 120 -19.75 -14.03 -6.87
N THR A 121 -20.49 -14.74 -7.72
CA THR A 121 -20.89 -14.28 -9.06
C THR A 121 -22.07 -13.31 -8.96
N GLY A 122 -22.15 -12.31 -9.85
CA GLY A 122 -23.16 -11.25 -9.75
C GLY A 122 -23.09 -10.23 -10.88
N LYS A 123 -23.90 -9.16 -10.81
CA LYS A 123 -23.99 -8.16 -11.90
C LYS A 123 -22.68 -7.37 -12.04
N GLY A 124 -21.99 -7.55 -13.16
CA GLY A 124 -20.98 -6.61 -13.64
C GLY A 124 -20.82 -6.69 -15.15
N LEU A 125 -19.77 -6.07 -15.68
CA LEU A 125 -19.69 -5.69 -17.10
C LEU A 125 -19.07 -6.77 -18.00
N GLU A 126 -18.26 -7.67 -17.45
CA GLU A 126 -17.49 -8.64 -18.22
C GLU A 126 -18.12 -10.02 -18.12
N ARG A 127 -18.36 -10.65 -19.28
CA ARG A 127 -18.96 -11.98 -19.39
C ARG A 127 -17.88 -13.03 -19.14
N GLN A 128 -18.17 -13.96 -18.25
CA GLN A 128 -17.35 -15.15 -18.11
C GLN A 128 -17.57 -16.13 -19.27
N PRO A 129 -16.57 -16.96 -19.61
CA PRO A 129 -16.69 -17.97 -20.66
C PRO A 129 -17.72 -19.06 -20.32
N GLU A 130 -17.96 -19.28 -19.03
CA GLU A 130 -18.92 -20.27 -18.54
C GLU A 130 -20.36 -19.79 -18.68
N THR A 131 -21.25 -20.74 -18.95
CA THR A 131 -22.68 -20.48 -19.08
C THR A 131 -23.49 -21.38 -18.17
N ARG A 132 -24.54 -20.82 -17.59
CA ARG A 132 -25.49 -21.52 -16.74
C ARG A 132 -26.91 -21.40 -17.27
N LYS A 133 -27.84 -22.16 -16.69
CA LYS A 133 -29.28 -22.02 -17.00
C LYS A 133 -29.77 -20.64 -16.58
N TRP A 134 -30.64 -20.06 -17.40
CA TRP A 134 -31.34 -18.82 -17.08
C TRP A 134 -32.21 -19.00 -15.84
N GLN A 135 -32.25 -17.97 -15.00
CA GLN A 135 -33.12 -17.85 -13.85
C GLN A 135 -33.85 -16.52 -13.89
N GLN A 136 -35.03 -16.48 -13.28
CA GLN A 136 -35.82 -15.26 -13.20
C GLN A 136 -35.03 -14.13 -12.50
N GLY A 137 -34.82 -13.02 -13.22
CA GLY A 137 -34.05 -11.86 -12.75
C GLY A 137 -32.69 -11.69 -13.43
N ASP A 138 -32.25 -12.67 -14.23
CA ASP A 138 -31.06 -12.56 -15.07
C ASP A 138 -31.25 -11.52 -16.19
N ASP A 139 -30.18 -10.81 -16.52
CA ASP A 139 -30.18 -9.83 -17.60
C ASP A 139 -30.22 -10.54 -18.96
N ILE A 140 -31.21 -10.19 -19.78
CA ILE A 140 -31.41 -10.69 -21.15
C ILE A 140 -30.19 -10.34 -22.02
N ALA A 141 -29.48 -9.25 -21.71
CA ALA A 141 -28.27 -8.86 -22.40
C ALA A 141 -27.14 -9.90 -22.29
N ASN A 142 -27.18 -10.82 -21.32
CA ASN A 142 -26.16 -11.85 -21.11
C ASN A 142 -26.52 -13.23 -21.64
N ILE A 143 -27.60 -13.35 -22.42
CA ILE A 143 -27.98 -14.62 -23.05
C ILE A 143 -26.89 -15.09 -24.02
N ASP A 144 -26.47 -16.33 -23.86
CA ASP A 144 -25.67 -17.05 -24.86
C ASP A 144 -26.61 -17.55 -25.96
N SER A 145 -26.73 -16.76 -27.02
CA SER A 145 -27.58 -17.10 -28.17
C SER A 145 -27.16 -18.41 -28.84
N VAL A 146 -25.86 -18.71 -28.84
CA VAL A 146 -25.33 -19.92 -29.50
C VAL A 146 -25.66 -21.15 -28.66
N GLY A 147 -25.30 -21.15 -27.37
CA GLY A 147 -25.63 -22.24 -26.46
C GLY A 147 -27.14 -22.47 -26.33
N THR A 148 -27.92 -21.39 -26.32
CA THR A 148 -29.39 -21.46 -26.29
C THR A 148 -29.95 -22.11 -27.56
N MET A 149 -29.49 -21.67 -28.73
CA MET A 149 -29.92 -22.24 -30.01
C MET A 149 -29.49 -23.71 -30.14
N MET A 150 -28.28 -24.06 -29.68
CA MET A 150 -27.80 -25.44 -29.69
C MET A 150 -28.64 -26.35 -28.77
N ASN A 151 -29.08 -25.87 -27.61
CA ASN A 151 -29.98 -26.64 -26.73
C ASN A 151 -31.37 -26.81 -27.37
N MET A 152 -31.93 -25.73 -27.92
CA MET A 152 -33.22 -25.77 -28.63
C MET A 152 -33.21 -26.80 -29.77
N LEU A 153 -32.13 -26.83 -30.56
CA LEU A 153 -31.98 -27.77 -31.67
C LEU A 153 -31.86 -29.24 -31.24
N GLN A 154 -31.52 -29.54 -29.98
CA GLN A 154 -31.44 -30.92 -29.51
C GLN A 154 -32.80 -31.61 -29.40
N HIS A 155 -33.87 -30.85 -29.19
CA HIS A 155 -35.23 -31.39 -29.08
C HIS A 155 -36.21 -30.86 -30.15
N SER A 156 -35.83 -29.81 -30.86
CA SER A 156 -36.62 -29.26 -31.97
C SER A 156 -36.43 -30.02 -33.28
N ASN A 157 -37.45 -29.97 -34.14
CA ASN A 157 -37.38 -30.48 -35.51
C ASN A 157 -37.17 -29.33 -36.51
N ILE A 158 -36.62 -29.63 -37.69
CA ILE A 158 -36.32 -28.62 -38.72
C ILE A 158 -37.56 -27.82 -39.13
N ASP A 159 -38.75 -28.45 -39.12
CA ASP A 159 -40.01 -27.80 -39.49
C ASP A 159 -40.70 -27.10 -38.30
N GLN A 160 -40.25 -27.35 -37.06
CA GLN A 160 -40.83 -26.81 -35.83
C GLN A 160 -39.74 -26.55 -34.79
N MET A 161 -39.23 -25.32 -34.78
CA MET A 161 -38.35 -24.84 -33.72
C MET A 161 -39.18 -24.32 -32.55
N GLN A 162 -39.03 -24.94 -31.39
CA GLN A 162 -39.73 -24.55 -30.15
C GLN A 162 -38.68 -24.19 -29.09
N LEU A 163 -38.59 -22.91 -28.74
CA LEU A 163 -37.72 -22.47 -27.65
C LEU A 163 -38.42 -22.68 -26.31
N HIS A 164 -37.79 -23.45 -25.42
CA HIS A 164 -38.22 -23.59 -24.02
C HIS A 164 -37.29 -22.77 -23.11
N GLU A 165 -37.80 -22.39 -21.94
CA GLU A 165 -37.02 -21.66 -20.92
C GLU A 165 -35.76 -22.43 -20.50
N ASP A 166 -35.86 -23.76 -20.41
CA ASP A 166 -34.74 -24.66 -20.09
C ASP A 166 -33.60 -24.66 -21.12
N ASP A 167 -33.87 -24.20 -22.34
CA ASP A 167 -32.85 -24.07 -23.39
C ASP A 167 -31.97 -22.85 -23.15
N ILE A 168 -32.50 -21.83 -22.47
CA ILE A 168 -31.86 -20.52 -22.33
C ILE A 168 -30.64 -20.64 -21.42
N ARG A 169 -29.50 -20.26 -21.99
CA ARG A 169 -28.22 -20.14 -21.29
C ARG A 169 -27.84 -18.68 -21.16
N VAL A 170 -27.28 -18.34 -20.01
CA VAL A 170 -26.72 -17.01 -19.73
C VAL A 170 -25.27 -17.14 -19.34
N HIS A 171 -24.47 -16.16 -19.78
CA HIS A 171 -23.14 -15.94 -19.26
C HIS A 171 -23.22 -15.40 -17.84
N ASP A 172 -22.39 -15.94 -16.96
CA ASP A 172 -22.13 -15.28 -15.69
C ASP A 172 -21.34 -14.00 -15.91
N THR A 173 -21.52 -13.03 -15.03
CA THR A 173 -20.74 -11.79 -15.05
C THR A 173 -19.92 -11.67 -13.78
N ASP A 174 -18.75 -11.05 -13.90
CA ASP A 174 -17.95 -10.72 -12.74
C ASP A 174 -18.65 -9.65 -11.91
N HIS A 175 -18.70 -9.84 -10.60
CA HIS A 175 -19.21 -8.81 -9.70
C HIS A 175 -18.06 -7.98 -9.12
N TYR A 176 -18.05 -6.68 -9.41
CA TYR A 176 -17.12 -5.73 -8.81
C TYR A 176 -17.87 -4.85 -7.80
N THR A 177 -17.40 -4.82 -6.55
CA THR A 177 -17.89 -3.90 -5.49
C THR A 177 -16.80 -2.86 -5.20
N SER A 178 -17.18 -1.60 -5.02
CA SER A 178 -16.28 -0.54 -4.53
C SER A 178 -16.36 -0.41 -3.02
N VAL A 179 -15.23 -0.24 -2.33
CA VAL A 179 -15.17 -0.03 -0.87
C VAL A 179 -14.59 1.35 -0.56
N ALA A 180 -15.22 2.08 0.38
CA ALA A 180 -14.64 3.30 0.95
C ALA A 180 -14.06 2.98 2.33
N THR A 181 -12.75 3.14 2.50
CA THR A 181 -12.07 2.90 3.77
C THR A 181 -11.77 4.24 4.45
N VAL A 182 -12.27 4.41 5.69
CA VAL A 182 -12.00 5.60 6.50
C VAL A 182 -11.04 5.23 7.63
N LEU A 183 -9.92 5.94 7.73
CA LEU A 183 -8.94 5.75 8.79
C LEU A 183 -8.94 6.96 9.73
N LEU A 184 -9.10 6.72 11.03
CA LEU A 184 -9.09 7.75 12.07
C LEU A 184 -7.94 7.47 13.05
N ILE A 185 -7.10 8.48 13.29
CA ILE A 185 -5.98 8.41 14.24
C ILE A 185 -6.29 9.31 15.43
N ASP A 186 -6.19 8.76 16.65
CA ASP A 186 -6.31 9.55 17.88
C ASP A 186 -5.09 10.47 18.08
N LEU A 187 -5.34 11.74 18.39
CA LEU A 187 -4.33 12.76 18.69
C LEU A 187 -4.35 13.19 20.16
N SER A 188 -4.93 12.39 21.05
CA SER A 188 -5.02 12.71 22.47
C SER A 188 -3.66 12.76 23.18
N HIS A 189 -3.62 13.41 24.35
CA HIS A 189 -2.44 13.43 25.23
C HIS A 189 -1.90 12.03 25.56
N SER A 190 -2.76 11.01 25.58
CA SER A 190 -2.37 9.62 25.83
C SER A 190 -1.53 9.01 24.71
N MET A 191 -1.62 9.57 23.50
CA MET A 191 -0.88 9.13 22.32
C MET A 191 0.51 9.76 22.24
N VAL A 192 0.69 10.98 22.78
CA VAL A 192 1.92 11.79 22.60
C VAL A 192 2.78 11.87 23.87
N LEU A 193 2.19 11.96 25.06
CA LEU A 193 2.89 12.44 26.26
C LEU A 193 3.08 11.39 27.38
N TYR A 194 2.32 10.30 27.38
CA TYR A 194 2.42 9.28 28.43
C TYR A 194 3.50 8.24 28.13
N GLY A 195 4.76 8.65 28.28
CA GLY A 195 5.94 7.78 28.51
C GLY A 195 6.41 6.88 27.37
N GLU A 196 5.57 6.59 26.38
CA GLU A 196 5.87 5.80 25.18
C GLU A 196 5.25 6.50 23.96
N ASP A 197 6.02 6.60 22.87
CA ASP A 197 5.56 7.19 21.61
C ASP A 197 4.61 6.23 20.89
N ARG A 198 3.29 6.43 21.07
CA ARG A 198 2.24 5.62 20.44
C ARG A 198 1.75 6.21 19.13
N ILE A 199 2.01 7.50 18.89
CA ILE A 199 1.58 8.18 17.69
C ILE A 199 2.43 7.77 16.47
N THR A 200 3.74 7.56 16.65
CA THR A 200 4.62 7.13 15.55
C THR A 200 4.27 5.73 15.03
N PRO A 201 4.07 4.69 15.87
CA PRO A 201 3.56 3.39 15.43
C PRO A 201 2.19 3.49 14.73
N ALA A 202 1.27 4.32 15.24
CA ALA A 202 -0.04 4.51 14.61
C ALA A 202 0.07 5.11 13.20
N LYS A 203 0.94 6.12 13.01
CA LYS A 203 1.25 6.69 11.69
C LYS A 203 1.85 5.65 10.74
N LYS A 204 2.78 4.81 11.21
CA LYS A 204 3.35 3.72 10.40
C LYS A 204 2.28 2.74 9.93
N VAL A 205 1.38 2.31 10.82
CA VAL A 205 0.24 1.44 10.46
C VAL A 205 -0.67 2.12 9.44
N ALA A 206 -0.96 3.41 9.61
CA ALA A 206 -1.75 4.19 8.68
C ALA A 206 -1.13 4.26 7.28
N MET A 207 0.16 4.59 7.21
CA MET A 207 0.93 4.65 5.98
C MET A 207 1.00 3.28 5.28
N ALA A 208 1.22 2.21 6.04
CA ALA A 208 1.23 0.85 5.52
C ALA A 208 -0.15 0.45 4.95
N LEU A 209 -1.23 0.70 5.69
CA LEU A 209 -2.58 0.38 5.23
C LEU A 209 -2.92 1.16 3.94
N SER A 210 -2.51 2.43 3.87
CA SER A 210 -2.64 3.25 2.66
C SER A 210 -1.92 2.63 1.47
N GLU A 211 -0.67 2.18 1.64
CA GLU A 211 0.09 1.53 0.56
C GLU A 211 -0.53 0.20 0.13
N LEU A 212 -1.02 -0.60 1.08
CA LEU A 212 -1.67 -1.88 0.82
C LEU A 212 -2.91 -1.68 -0.04
N ILE A 213 -3.75 -0.70 0.29
CA ILE A 213 -4.97 -0.39 -0.44
C ILE A 213 -4.63 0.13 -1.84
N LEU A 214 -3.73 1.11 -1.95
CA LEU A 214 -3.39 1.74 -3.22
C LEU A 214 -2.72 0.76 -4.21
N ASN A 215 -1.91 -0.19 -3.73
CA ASN A 215 -1.27 -1.18 -4.61
C ASN A 215 -2.16 -2.38 -4.95
N ASN A 216 -2.90 -2.95 -3.99
CA ASN A 216 -3.71 -4.16 -4.24
C ASN A 216 -5.11 -3.84 -4.78
N TYR A 217 -5.62 -2.65 -4.49
CA TYR A 217 -6.98 -2.22 -4.84
C TYR A 217 -6.94 -0.83 -5.49
N ALA A 218 -6.19 -0.69 -6.58
CA ALA A 218 -5.96 0.59 -7.28
C ALA A 218 -7.23 1.32 -7.77
N LYS A 219 -8.40 0.65 -7.77
CA LYS A 219 -9.70 1.26 -8.11
C LYS A 219 -10.45 1.82 -6.89
N ASP A 220 -10.00 1.51 -5.67
CA ASP A 220 -10.56 2.08 -4.45
C ASP A 220 -9.98 3.47 -4.18
N SER A 221 -10.79 4.35 -3.62
CA SER A 221 -10.39 5.70 -3.24
C SER A 221 -10.01 5.73 -1.75
N LEU A 222 -8.83 6.28 -1.46
CA LEU A 222 -8.42 6.65 -0.12
C LEU A 222 -8.30 8.17 -0.03
N ASP A 223 -9.00 8.76 0.93
CA ASP A 223 -8.89 10.18 1.27
C ASP A 223 -8.24 10.27 2.66
N ILE A 224 -7.22 11.12 2.80
CA ILE A 224 -6.35 11.22 4.00
C ILE A 224 -6.49 12.61 4.61
#